data_AF-A0A4Q9KPB1-F1
#
_entry.id   AF-A0A4Q9KPB1-F1
#
_cell.length_a   1.000
_cell.length_b   1.000
_cell.length_c   1.000
_cell.angle_alpha   90.00
_cell.angle_beta   90.00
_cell.angle_gamma   90.00
#
_symmetry.space_group_name_H-M   'P 1'
#
loop_
_entity.id
_entity.type
_entity.pdbx_description
1 polymer ?
#
loop_
_entity_poly.entity_id
_entity_poly.type
_entity_poly.pdbx_seq_one_letter_code
_entity_poly.pdbx_strand_id
1 'polypeptide(L)'
;MLLAGWWGLVAGLALLLGAVLGLYARASVRTIGLVMGFGAGVLMSAVAFELTLESFEGAGHLATITGLAAGALTFFVGDWLIDAWGGHRRKSPTMQTHASAGGASALVLGAMLDGIPESAAASCSWPASPRPSC
;
A
#
# COMPACT_ATOMS: atom_id res chain seq x y z
N MET A 1 3.71 -0.33 26.69
CA MET A 1 2.70 -1.18 26.00
C MET A 1 1.38 -0.46 25.77
N LEU A 2 0.73 0.11 26.80
CA LEU A 2 -0.54 0.85 26.64
C LEU A 2 -0.48 2.06 25.68
N LEU A 3 0.61 2.84 25.72
CA LEU A 3 0.76 4.01 24.84
C LEU A 3 0.95 3.64 23.36
N ALA A 4 1.72 2.59 23.07
CA ALA A 4 1.89 2.07 21.71
C ALA A 4 0.56 1.48 21.17
N GLY A 5 -0.19 0.78 22.04
CA GLY A 5 -1.54 0.31 21.71
C GLY A 5 -2.50 1.46 21.43
N TRP A 6 -2.40 2.57 22.16
CA TRP A 6 -3.24 3.76 21.94
C TRP A 6 -2.98 4.42 20.58
N TRP A 7 -1.72 4.66 20.23
CA TRP A 7 -1.36 5.22 18.91
C TRP A 7 -1.72 4.27 17.77
N GLY A 8 -1.54 2.96 17.95
CA GLY A 8 -2.00 1.96 16.98
C GLY A 8 -3.53 1.96 16.82
N LEU A 9 -4.27 2.14 17.91
CA LEU A 9 -5.74 2.21 17.89
C LEU A 9 -6.22 3.51 17.21
N VAL A 10 -5.54 4.64 17.44
CA VAL A 10 -5.81 5.91 16.74
C VAL A 10 -5.52 5.78 15.24
N ALA A 11 -4.41 5.17 14.85
CA ALA A 11 -4.09 4.92 13.44
C ALA A 11 -5.13 4.00 12.77
N GLY A 12 -5.52 2.91 13.44
CA GLY A 12 -6.57 2.01 12.95
C GLY A 12 -7.95 2.65 12.86
N LEU A 13 -8.31 3.55 13.79
CA LEU A 13 -9.56 4.30 13.74
C LEU A 13 -9.62 5.23 12.52
N ALA A 14 -8.50 5.83 12.12
CA ALA A 14 -8.45 6.68 10.93
C ALA A 14 -8.81 5.89 9.65
N LEU A 15 -8.30 4.66 9.51
CA LEU A 15 -8.69 3.74 8.43
C LEU A 15 -10.18 3.37 8.50
N LEU A 16 -10.68 3.05 9.69
CA LEU A 16 -12.08 2.69 9.89
C LEU A 16 -13.02 3.83 9.50
N LEU A 17 -12.69 5.05 9.92
CA LEU A 17 -13.43 6.26 9.55
C LEU A 17 -13.36 6.52 8.05
N GLY A 18 -12.20 6.36 7.42
CA GLY A 18 -12.04 6.48 5.97
C GLY A 18 -12.88 5.46 5.20
N ALA A 19 -12.91 4.21 5.63
CA ALA A 19 -13.72 3.14 5.03
C ALA A 19 -15.22 3.40 5.16
N VAL A 20 -15.68 3.82 6.35
CA VAL A 20 -17.07 4.19 6.58
C VAL A 20 -17.45 5.39 5.70
N LEU A 21 -16.60 6.42 5.65
CA LEU A 21 -16.85 7.59 4.82
C LEU A 21 -16.89 7.21 3.33
N GLY A 22 -16.03 6.29 2.87
CA GLY A 22 -16.04 5.77 1.51
C GLY A 22 -17.27 4.93 1.15
N LEU A 23 -17.87 4.23 2.11
CA LEU A 23 -19.12 3.49 1.91
C LEU A 23 -20.35 4.40 1.82
N TYR A 24 -20.39 5.47 2.61
CA TYR A 24 -21.51 6.42 2.62
C TYR A 24 -21.39 7.52 1.57
N ALA A 25 -20.18 7.96 1.25
CA ALA A 25 -19.93 8.93 0.21
C ALA A 25 -20.06 8.25 -1.16
N ARG A 26 -21.18 8.46 -1.85
CA ARG A 26 -21.29 8.20 -3.30
C ARG A 26 -20.41 9.20 -4.06
N ALA A 27 -19.10 8.99 -3.99
CA ALA A 27 -18.10 9.88 -4.53
C ALA A 27 -17.95 9.70 -6.04
N SER A 28 -17.76 10.80 -6.76
CA SER A 28 -17.44 10.75 -8.19
C SER A 28 -16.07 10.11 -8.41
N VAL A 29 -15.85 9.46 -9.57
CA VAL A 29 -14.56 8.86 -9.95
C VAL A 29 -13.40 9.86 -9.84
N ARG A 30 -13.66 11.15 -10.09
CA ARG A 30 -12.67 12.22 -9.93
C ARG A 30 -12.22 12.40 -8.49
N THR A 31 -13.15 12.36 -7.54
CA THR A 31 -12.83 12.49 -6.10
C THR A 31 -12.04 11.30 -5.62
N ILE A 32 -12.41 10.08 -6.05
CA ILE A 32 -11.67 8.85 -5.72
C ILE A 32 -10.25 8.92 -6.27
N GLY A 33 -10.09 9.32 -7.54
CA GLY A 33 -8.77 9.48 -8.16
C GLY A 33 -7.91 10.56 -7.47
N LEU A 34 -8.51 11.66 -7.02
CA LEU A 34 -7.79 12.71 -6.29
C LEU A 34 -7.28 12.22 -4.94
N VAL A 35 -8.12 11.49 -4.20
CA VAL A 35 -7.75 10.91 -2.90
C VAL A 35 -6.68 9.83 -3.07
N MET A 36 -6.82 8.94 -4.04
CA MET A 36 -5.81 7.91 -4.33
C MET A 36 -4.48 8.50 -4.78
N GLY A 37 -4.49 9.52 -5.65
CA GLY A 37 -3.28 10.22 -6.07
C GLY A 37 -2.59 10.93 -4.90
N PHE A 38 -3.37 11.56 -4.01
CA PHE A 38 -2.84 12.18 -2.81
C PHE A 38 -2.20 11.15 -1.86
N GLY A 39 -2.91 10.05 -1.58
CA GLY A 39 -2.41 8.96 -0.74
C GLY A 39 -1.10 8.36 -1.26
N ALA A 40 -1.06 8.01 -2.55
CA ALA A 40 0.15 7.49 -3.19
C ALA A 40 1.33 8.47 -3.10
N GLY A 41 1.07 9.77 -3.24
CA GLY A 41 2.09 10.81 -3.08
C GLY A 41 2.66 10.87 -1.66
N VAL A 42 1.80 10.78 -0.64
CA VAL A 42 2.23 10.76 0.77
C VAL A 42 3.08 9.52 1.07
N LEU A 43 2.68 8.34 0.60
CA LEU A 43 3.44 7.11 0.77
C LEU A 43 4.80 7.16 0.07
N MET A 44 4.86 7.65 -1.17
CA MET A 44 6.11 7.80 -1.91
C MET A 44 7.06 8.80 -1.22
N SER A 45 6.53 9.89 -0.65
CA SER A 45 7.33 10.82 0.15
C SER A 45 7.90 10.15 1.39
N ALA A 46 7.11 9.34 2.10
CA ALA A 46 7.59 8.60 3.27
C ALA A 46 8.70 7.61 2.90
N VAL A 47 8.54 6.83 1.83
CA VAL A 47 9.58 5.89 1.38
C VAL A 47 10.87 6.60 0.97
N ALA A 48 10.76 7.75 0.29
CA ALA A 48 11.92 8.52 -0.15
C ALA A 48 12.72 9.13 1.02
N PHE A 49 12.04 9.65 2.04
CA PHE A 49 12.71 10.36 3.15
C PHE A 49 12.98 9.48 4.37
N GLU A 50 12.07 8.60 4.76
CA GLU A 50 12.22 7.80 5.98
C GLU A 50 12.99 6.50 5.73
N LEU A 51 12.77 5.85 4.59
CA LEU A 51 13.47 4.59 4.29
C LEU A 51 14.75 4.80 3.49
N THR A 52 14.70 5.58 2.41
CA THR A 52 15.81 5.63 1.45
C THR A 52 17.02 6.39 2.02
N LEU A 53 16.80 7.53 2.66
CA LEU A 53 17.85 8.33 3.30
C LEU A 53 18.52 7.58 4.46
N GLU A 54 17.74 6.99 5.36
CA GLU A 54 18.25 6.19 6.47
C GLU A 54 19.06 4.97 5.96
N SER A 55 18.54 4.28 4.94
CA SER A 55 19.22 3.12 4.35
C SER A 55 20.53 3.50 3.65
N PHE A 56 20.61 4.69 3.07
CA PHE A 56 21.85 5.17 2.44
C PHE A 56 22.95 5.42 3.47
N GLU A 57 22.63 5.95 4.64
CA GLU A 57 23.60 6.19 5.72
C GLU A 57 24.02 4.90 6.44
N GLY A 58 23.11 3.92 6.56
CA GLY A 58 23.36 2.66 7.28
C GLY A 58 23.93 1.51 6.44
N ALA A 59 23.34 1.19 5.29
CA ALA A 59 23.62 -0.03 4.52
C ALA A 59 24.46 0.21 3.24
N GLY A 60 24.62 1.48 2.83
CA GLY A 60 25.36 1.88 1.64
C GLY A 60 24.56 1.81 0.34
N HIS A 61 24.99 2.58 -0.67
CA HIS A 61 24.17 2.89 -1.85
C HIS A 61 23.70 1.67 -2.66
N LEU A 62 24.55 0.65 -2.82
CA LEU A 62 24.22 -0.52 -3.64
C LEU A 62 23.21 -1.45 -2.98
N ALA A 63 23.26 -1.60 -1.65
CA ALA A 63 22.29 -2.40 -0.90
C ALA A 63 20.90 -1.77 -0.95
N THR A 64 20.79 -0.44 -0.75
CA THR A 64 19.52 0.28 -0.80
C THR A 64 18.85 0.19 -2.17
N ILE A 65 19.61 0.43 -3.24
CA ILE A 65 19.07 0.40 -4.62
C ILE A 65 18.61 -1.01 -4.99
N THR A 66 19.42 -2.03 -4.70
CA THR A 66 19.07 -3.41 -5.05
C THR A 66 17.91 -3.94 -4.22
N GLY A 67 17.83 -3.61 -2.93
CA GLY A 67 16.70 -3.97 -2.07
C GLY A 67 15.40 -3.29 -2.50
N LEU A 68 15.44 -1.98 -2.76
CA LEU A 68 14.28 -1.23 -3.24
C LEU A 68 13.80 -1.73 -4.61
N ALA A 69 14.73 -1.98 -5.54
CA ALA A 69 14.40 -2.52 -6.86
C ALA A 69 13.81 -3.94 -6.77
N ALA A 70 14.39 -4.81 -5.94
CA ALA A 70 13.87 -6.16 -5.74
C ALA A 70 12.47 -6.16 -5.10
N GLY A 71 12.23 -5.30 -4.11
CA GLY A 71 10.91 -5.13 -3.50
C GLY A 71 9.87 -4.61 -4.48
N ALA A 72 10.19 -3.55 -5.23
CA ALA A 72 9.31 -2.99 -6.26
C ALA A 72 8.98 -4.01 -7.35
N LEU A 73 9.98 -4.78 -7.80
CA LEU A 73 9.79 -5.80 -8.84
C LEU A 73 8.95 -6.97 -8.33
N THR A 74 9.12 -7.38 -7.07
CA THR A 74 8.30 -8.42 -6.43
C THR A 74 6.84 -7.99 -6.35
N PHE A 75 6.58 -6.75 -5.92
CA PHE A 75 5.22 -6.20 -5.86
C PHE A 75 4.59 -6.09 -7.25
N PHE A 76 5.33 -5.55 -8.22
CA PHE A 76 4.88 -5.41 -9.60
C PHE A 76 4.53 -6.76 -10.24
N VAL A 77 5.37 -7.78 -10.05
CA VAL A 77 5.11 -9.14 -10.56
C VAL A 77 3.89 -9.75 -9.87
N GLY A 78 3.73 -9.54 -8.56
CA GLY A 78 2.57 -10.01 -7.81
C GLY A 78 1.26 -9.42 -8.32
N ASP A 79 1.20 -8.10 -8.48
CA ASP A 79 0.04 -7.39 -9.03
C ASP A 79 -0.25 -7.83 -10.48
N TRP A 80 0.79 -7.92 -11.31
CA TRP A 80 0.67 -8.39 -12.69
C TRP A 80 0.15 -9.83 -12.79
N LEU A 81 0.60 -10.72 -11.90
CA LEU A 81 0.15 -12.11 -11.86
C LEU A 81 -1.31 -12.22 -11.44
N ILE A 82 -1.76 -11.39 -10.49
CA ILE A 82 -3.16 -11.31 -10.07
C ILE A 82 -4.03 -10.79 -11.23
N ASP A 83 -3.59 -9.76 -11.94
CA ASP A 83 -4.31 -9.23 -13.12
C ASP A 83 -4.35 -10.27 -14.25
N ALA A 84 -3.25 -10.98 -14.50
CA ALA A 84 -3.17 -12.05 -15.48
C ALA A 84 -4.08 -13.25 -15.14
N TRP A 85 -4.18 -13.64 -13.86
CA TRP A 85 -5.08 -14.72 -13.42
C TRP A 85 -6.56 -14.30 -13.37
N GLY A 86 -6.85 -13.00 -13.25
CA GLY A 86 -8.19 -12.42 -13.42
C GLY A 86 -8.60 -12.21 -14.89
N GLY A 87 -7.67 -12.43 -15.84
CA GLY A 87 -7.73 -11.95 -17.21
C GLY A 87 -7.96 -13.04 -18.27
N HIS A 88 -9.18 -13.57 -18.37
CA HIS A 88 -9.66 -14.19 -19.62
C HIS A 88 -11.03 -13.67 -20.10
N ARG A 89 -11.56 -12.58 -19.52
CA ARG A 89 -12.90 -12.06 -19.91
C ARG A 89 -13.11 -10.54 -19.93
N ARG A 90 -12.12 -9.68 -19.76
CA ARG A 90 -12.38 -8.23 -19.55
C ARG A 90 -11.44 -7.25 -20.28
N LYS A 91 -11.23 -7.46 -21.58
CA LYS A 91 -10.59 -6.45 -22.43
C LYS A 91 -11.64 -5.44 -22.96
N SER A 92 -12.17 -4.57 -22.10
CA SER A 92 -12.87 -3.34 -22.54
C SER A 92 -12.80 -2.25 -21.47
N PRO A 93 -12.34 -1.02 -21.78
CA PRO A 93 -12.14 0.05 -20.80
C PRO A 93 -13.44 0.69 -20.25
N THR A 94 -14.62 0.23 -20.67
CA THR A 94 -15.90 0.92 -20.42
C THR A 94 -16.81 0.28 -19.37
N MET A 95 -16.43 -0.83 -18.73
CA MET A 95 -17.29 -1.55 -17.76
C MET A 95 -16.58 -1.91 -16.45
N GLN A 96 -15.93 -0.94 -15.80
CA GLN A 96 -15.47 -1.08 -14.41
C GLN A 96 -16.60 -0.93 -13.37
N THR A 97 -17.87 -0.93 -13.78
CA THR A 97 -19.00 -0.58 -12.90
C THR A 97 -19.75 -1.79 -12.32
N HIS A 98 -19.37 -3.03 -12.63
CA HIS A 98 -20.01 -4.19 -11.99
C HIS A 98 -18.97 -5.19 -11.49
N ALA A 99 -18.77 -5.14 -10.16
CA ALA A 99 -18.19 -6.21 -9.37
C ALA A 99 -18.99 -7.51 -9.61
N SER A 100 -18.61 -8.25 -10.64
CA SER A 100 -18.91 -9.68 -10.72
C SER A 100 -18.11 -10.39 -9.63
N ALA A 101 -18.59 -11.54 -9.13
CA ALA A 101 -18.07 -12.20 -7.93
C ALA A 101 -16.54 -12.44 -7.92
N GLY A 102 -15.88 -12.56 -9.08
CA GLY A 102 -14.41 -12.63 -9.18
C GLY A 102 -13.66 -11.29 -9.14
N GLY A 103 -14.35 -10.16 -9.33
CA GLY A 103 -13.79 -8.81 -9.14
C GLY A 103 -13.72 -8.41 -7.67
N ALA A 104 -14.63 -8.89 -6.83
CA ALA A 104 -14.58 -8.66 -5.39
C ALA A 104 -13.35 -9.34 -4.76
N SER A 105 -13.04 -10.59 -5.15
CA SER A 105 -11.84 -11.28 -4.69
C SER A 105 -10.56 -10.62 -5.18
N ALA A 106 -10.53 -10.07 -6.42
CA ALA A 106 -9.38 -9.35 -6.94
C ALA A 106 -9.15 -8.01 -6.20
N LEU A 107 -10.22 -7.28 -5.87
CA LEU A 107 -10.14 -6.06 -5.06
C LEU A 107 -9.66 -6.34 -3.64
N VAL A 108 -10.15 -7.41 -3.01
CA VAL A 108 -9.69 -7.83 -1.68
C VAL A 108 -8.23 -8.29 -1.72
N LEU A 109 -7.83 -9.08 -2.72
CA LEU A 109 -6.44 -9.47 -2.90
C LEU A 109 -5.53 -8.27 -3.14
N GLY A 110 -5.94 -7.32 -3.99
CA GLY A 110 -5.18 -6.09 -4.25
C GLY A 110 -5.01 -5.24 -3.00
N ALA A 111 -6.08 -5.06 -2.22
CA ALA A 111 -6.01 -4.35 -0.93
C ALA A 111 -5.12 -5.06 0.09
N MET A 112 -5.11 -6.41 0.11
CA MET A 112 -4.19 -7.17 0.95
C MET A 112 -2.75 -7.06 0.47
N LEU A 113 -2.52 -7.07 -0.84
CA LEU A 113 -1.19 -6.95 -1.41
C LEU A 113 -0.58 -5.59 -1.07
N ASP A 114 -1.37 -4.51 -1.14
CA ASP A 114 -0.97 -3.13 -0.84
C ASP A 114 -0.81 -2.87 0.67
N GLY A 115 -1.60 -3.54 1.52
CA GLY A 115 -1.48 -3.41 2.98
C GLY A 115 -0.20 -4.02 3.57
N ILE A 116 0.41 -5.01 2.90
CA ILE A 116 1.68 -5.64 3.33
C ILE A 116 2.85 -4.64 3.30
N PRO A 117 3.16 -3.95 2.18
CA PRO A 117 4.24 -2.98 2.12
C PRO A 117 4.01 -1.77 3.03
N GLU A 118 2.77 -1.28 3.18
CA GLU A 118 2.48 -0.19 4.14
C GLU A 118 2.79 -0.59 5.58
N SER A 119 2.36 -1.79 6.00
CA SER A 119 2.61 -2.30 7.35
C SER A 119 4.10 -2.54 7.61
N ALA A 120 4.83 -3.02 6.60
CA ALA A 120 6.28 -3.21 6.67
C ALA A 120 7.02 -1.87 6.79
N ALA A 121 6.63 -0.87 5.98
CA ALA A 121 7.22 0.48 6.03
C ALA A 121 7.01 1.14 7.39
N ALA A 122 5.79 1.07 7.94
CA ALA A 122 5.47 1.60 9.27
C ALA A 122 6.25 0.90 10.40
N SER A 123 6.55 -0.40 10.25
CA SER A 123 7.39 -1.14 11.22
C SER A 123 8.87 -0.74 11.14
N CYS A 124 9.40 -0.49 9.95
CA CYS A 124 10.79 -0.09 9.76
C CYS A 124 11.07 1.33 10.27
N SER A 125 10.10 2.25 10.18
CA SER A 125 10.27 3.61 10.68
C SER A 125 10.09 3.76 12.20
N TRP A 126 9.54 2.75 12.90
CA TRP A 126 9.29 2.86 14.34
C TRP A 126 10.56 2.65 15.19
N PRO A 127 10.95 3.58 16.07
CA PRO A 127 12.24 3.58 16.78
C PRO A 127 12.43 2.47 17.85
N ALA A 128 11.45 1.58 18.04
CA ALA A 128 11.47 0.54 19.08
C ALA A 128 11.56 -0.90 18.55
N SER A 129 11.78 -1.13 17.25
CA SER A 129 12.02 -2.48 16.73
C SER A 129 13.49 -2.89 16.95
N PRO A 130 13.76 -4.15 17.36
CA PRO A 130 15.13 -4.65 17.47
C PRO A 130 15.74 -4.68 16.07
N ARG A 131 16.66 -3.74 15.78
CA ARG A 131 17.33 -3.54 14.49
C ARG A 131 17.76 -4.89 13.89
N PRO A 132 17.01 -5.48 12.95
CA PRO A 132 17.57 -6.54 12.15
C PRO A 132 18.47 -5.85 11.14
N SER A 133 19.71 -6.29 11.10
CA SER A 133 20.66 -5.95 10.05
C SER A 133 20.07 -6.43 8.72
N CYS A 134 19.38 -5.54 8.00
CA CYS A 134 19.11 -5.68 6.57
C CYS A 134 20.35 -5.21 5.80
#